data_AF-A0A4Y2TAE8-F1
#
_entry.id   AF-A0A4Y2TAE8-F1
#
_cell.length_a   1.000
_cell.length_b   1.000
_cell.length_c   1.000
_cell.angle_alpha   90.00
_cell.angle_beta   90.00
_cell.angle_gamma   90.00
#
_symmetry.space_group_name_H-M   'P 1'
#
loop_
_entity.id
_entity.type
_entity.pdbx_description
1 polymer ?
#
loop_
_entity_poly.entity_id
_entity_poly.type
_entity_poly.pdbx_seq_one_letter_code
_entity_poly.pdbx_strand_id
1 'polypeptide(L)'
;MHNLYTDENPQHGFCPIGEDSWCGFKKVEATGSAYKHKNNLPVAVVEAMRLVFRDLSHPDLLKKCVHGNTQNPNESVNNVLWSCVPKLTFVQIEAISHGVYDAVCTFNEGNSAKLQILKNLGIEPGEYTLHALKCLDKVKLLRAKYASSQQ
;
A
#
# COMPACT_ATOMS: atom_id res chain seq x y z
N MET A 1 -9.33 18.34 12.22
CA MET A 1 -10.50 17.50 11.86
C MET A 1 -11.68 18.43 11.64
N HIS A 2 -12.10 18.66 10.40
CA HIS A 2 -12.98 19.80 10.07
C HIS A 2 -14.45 19.62 10.45
N ASN A 3 -14.83 18.45 10.98
CA ASN A 3 -16.22 18.05 11.19
C ASN A 3 -16.82 18.53 12.53
N LEU A 4 -16.12 19.33 13.33
CA LEU A 4 -16.65 19.96 14.56
C LEU A 4 -16.85 21.47 14.44
N TYR A 5 -16.39 22.05 13.35
CA TYR A 5 -16.17 23.49 13.30
C TYR A 5 -17.48 24.19 12.99
N THR A 6 -17.80 25.19 13.79
CA THR A 6 -18.97 26.04 13.58
C THR A 6 -18.52 27.44 13.21
N ASP A 7 -19.45 28.26 12.73
CA ASP A 7 -19.15 29.67 12.43
C ASP A 7 -18.72 30.42 13.72
N GLU A 8 -19.21 29.99 14.90
CA GLU A 8 -18.84 30.53 16.21
C GLU A 8 -17.52 29.98 16.77
N ASN A 9 -17.07 28.82 16.31
CA ASN A 9 -15.82 28.18 16.75
C ASN A 9 -15.03 27.57 15.56
N PRO A 10 -14.45 28.41 14.69
CA PRO A 10 -13.72 27.96 13.50
C PRO A 10 -12.31 27.47 13.85
N GLN A 11 -12.13 26.18 14.09
CA GLN A 11 -10.81 25.61 14.47
C GLN A 11 -9.92 25.23 13.26
N HIS A 12 -9.68 26.18 12.36
CA HIS A 12 -8.86 25.99 11.16
C HIS A 12 -7.37 26.33 11.34
N GLY A 13 -6.87 26.33 12.58
CA GLY A 13 -5.50 26.77 12.90
C GLY A 13 -4.38 25.92 12.30
N PHE A 14 -4.65 24.67 11.94
CA PHE A 14 -3.68 23.77 11.29
C PHE A 14 -3.79 23.76 9.75
N CYS A 15 -4.68 24.57 9.18
CA CYS A 15 -4.83 24.65 7.74
C CYS A 15 -3.81 25.63 7.15
N PRO A 16 -3.27 25.37 5.94
CA PRO A 16 -2.50 26.36 5.21
C PRO A 16 -3.29 27.66 5.02
N ILE A 17 -2.61 28.79 5.04
CA ILE A 17 -3.21 30.11 4.84
C ILE A 17 -3.13 30.48 3.35
N GLY A 18 -4.08 31.28 2.86
CA GLY A 18 -4.05 31.85 1.51
C GLY A 18 -5.07 31.25 0.55
N GLU A 19 -5.18 31.87 -0.62
CA GLU A 19 -6.15 31.51 -1.68
C GLU A 19 -5.91 30.11 -2.25
N ASP A 20 -4.68 29.60 -2.15
CA ASP A 20 -4.28 28.25 -2.57
C ASP A 20 -4.50 27.18 -1.50
N SER A 21 -4.99 27.55 -0.31
CA SER A 21 -5.24 26.60 0.77
C SER A 21 -6.18 25.48 0.35
N TRP A 22 -5.90 24.23 0.71
CA TRP A 22 -6.89 23.16 0.52
C TRP A 22 -8.10 23.32 1.45
N CYS A 23 -8.01 24.15 2.49
CA CYS A 23 -9.10 24.42 3.40
C CYS A 23 -10.03 25.51 2.85
N GLY A 24 -11.30 25.15 2.62
CA GLY A 24 -12.30 26.08 2.10
C GLY A 24 -12.49 27.34 2.96
N PHE A 25 -12.43 27.23 4.30
CA PHE A 25 -12.51 28.38 5.20
C PHE A 25 -11.31 29.33 5.00
N LYS A 26 -10.09 28.80 4.96
CA LYS A 26 -8.87 29.62 4.78
C LYS A 26 -8.78 30.26 3.39
N LYS A 27 -9.34 29.61 2.37
CA LYS A 27 -9.47 30.22 1.04
C LYS A 27 -10.37 31.45 1.05
N VAL A 28 -11.57 31.32 1.62
CA VAL A 28 -12.52 32.44 1.61
C VAL A 28 -12.15 33.54 2.60
N GLU A 29 -11.44 33.20 3.67
CA GLU A 29 -10.81 34.18 4.58
C GLU A 29 -9.79 35.06 3.82
N ALA A 30 -9.03 34.47 2.89
CA ALA A 30 -8.07 35.21 2.07
C ALA A 30 -8.74 36.07 0.98
N THR A 31 -9.85 35.60 0.38
CA THR A 31 -10.57 36.31 -0.69
C THR A 31 -11.69 37.24 -0.20
N GLY A 32 -11.93 37.31 1.11
CA GLY A 32 -12.94 38.18 1.72
C GLY A 32 -14.39 37.74 1.51
N SER A 33 -14.62 36.46 1.23
CA SER A 33 -15.97 35.90 1.00
C SER A 33 -16.55 35.26 2.27
N ALA A 34 -17.88 35.20 2.37
CA ALA A 34 -18.54 34.54 3.49
C ALA A 34 -18.40 33.01 3.42
N TYR A 35 -17.92 32.39 4.50
CA TYR A 35 -17.95 30.94 4.69
C TYR A 35 -19.19 30.55 5.49
N LYS A 36 -19.75 29.37 5.19
CA LYS A 36 -20.74 28.73 6.06
C LYS A 36 -20.28 27.32 6.37
N HIS A 37 -20.04 27.02 7.64
CA HIS A 37 -19.70 25.66 8.06
C HIS A 37 -20.87 24.71 7.78
N LYS A 38 -20.57 23.56 7.18
CA LYS A 38 -21.53 22.49 6.86
C LYS A 38 -21.12 21.23 7.59
N ASN A 39 -22.11 20.44 8.01
CA ASN A 39 -21.99 19.07 8.52
C ASN A 39 -21.12 18.94 9.79
N ASN A 40 -21.76 19.16 10.94
CA ASN A 40 -21.12 18.98 12.24
C ASN A 40 -21.45 17.58 12.75
N LEU A 41 -20.42 16.79 13.04
CA LEU A 41 -20.59 15.56 13.81
C LEU A 41 -20.91 15.92 15.27
N PRO A 42 -21.72 15.12 15.98
CA PRO A 42 -21.93 15.30 17.41
C PRO A 42 -20.60 15.29 18.18
N VAL A 43 -20.48 16.16 19.19
CA VAL A 43 -19.25 16.32 20.00
C VAL A 43 -18.72 14.97 20.50
N ALA A 44 -19.61 14.13 21.04
CA ALA A 44 -19.26 12.80 21.55
C ALA A 44 -18.60 11.89 20.49
N VAL A 45 -19.06 11.95 19.23
CA VAL A 45 -18.46 11.16 18.14
C VAL A 45 -17.05 11.64 17.87
N VAL A 46 -16.84 12.95 17.86
CA VAL A 46 -15.52 13.50 17.54
C VAL A 46 -14.54 13.34 18.69
N GLU A 47 -14.99 13.42 19.94
CA GLU A 47 -14.16 13.09 21.10
C GLU A 47 -13.68 11.64 21.04
N ALA A 48 -14.56 10.69 20.69
CA ALA A 48 -14.18 9.31 20.47
C ALA A 48 -13.17 9.15 19.32
N MET A 49 -13.40 9.82 18.19
CA MET A 49 -12.48 9.78 17.04
C MET A 49 -11.14 10.48 17.34
N ARG A 50 -11.12 11.53 18.16
CA ARG A 50 -9.91 12.31 18.48
C ARG A 50 -8.86 11.46 19.16
N LEU A 51 -9.27 10.56 20.05
CA LEU A 51 -8.36 9.59 20.70
C LEU A 51 -7.71 8.68 19.64
N VAL A 52 -8.51 8.12 18.74
CA VAL A 52 -8.02 7.28 17.65
C VAL A 52 -7.06 8.05 16.75
N PHE A 53 -7.41 9.26 16.33
CA PHE A 53 -6.54 10.09 15.49
C PHE A 53 -5.23 10.44 16.19
N ARG A 54 -5.24 10.76 17.49
CA ARG A 54 -4.03 11.04 18.27
C ARG A 54 -3.11 9.83 18.28
N ASP A 55 -3.65 8.66 18.59
CA ASP A 55 -2.87 7.42 18.68
C ASP A 55 -2.33 7.03 17.29
N LEU A 56 -3.12 7.21 16.22
CA LEU A 56 -2.69 7.01 14.84
C LEU A 56 -1.66 8.03 14.35
N SER A 57 -1.61 9.22 14.96
CA SER A 57 -0.63 10.27 14.64
C SER A 57 0.65 10.15 15.47
N HIS A 58 0.81 9.09 16.28
CA HIS A 58 1.99 8.91 17.10
C HIS A 58 3.23 8.73 16.19
N PRO A 59 4.36 9.44 16.44
CA PRO A 59 5.54 9.38 15.59
C PRO A 59 6.06 7.96 15.36
N ASP A 60 6.03 7.10 16.38
CA ASP A 60 6.45 5.70 16.26
C ASP A 60 5.57 4.87 15.30
N LEU A 61 4.28 5.19 15.21
CA LEU A 61 3.40 4.56 14.23
C LEU A 61 3.63 5.14 12.84
N LEU A 62 3.72 6.47 12.73
CA LEU A 62 3.96 7.15 11.45
C LEU A 62 5.30 6.79 10.83
N LYS A 63 6.35 6.51 11.62
CA LYS A 63 7.66 6.05 11.14
C LYS A 63 7.56 4.74 10.36
N LYS A 64 6.57 3.89 10.67
CA LYS A 64 6.25 2.66 9.91
C LYS A 64 5.49 2.93 8.61
N CYS A 65 5.06 4.16 8.37
CA CYS A 65 4.45 4.56 7.09
C CYS A 65 5.48 5.18 6.15
N VAL A 66 6.59 5.72 6.67
CA VAL A 66 7.63 6.42 5.90
C VAL A 66 8.39 5.50 4.94
N HIS A 67 8.51 4.20 5.25
CA HIS A 67 9.26 3.27 4.43
C HIS A 67 8.56 2.88 3.12
N GLY A 68 7.31 3.31 2.89
CA GLY A 68 6.60 3.12 1.62
C GLY A 68 6.25 1.67 1.25
N ASN A 69 6.74 0.69 2.01
CA ASN A 69 6.38 -0.71 1.86
C ASN A 69 4.91 -0.94 2.23
N THR A 70 4.23 -1.76 1.43
CA THR A 70 2.86 -2.17 1.73
C THR A 70 2.83 -2.93 3.06
N GLN A 71 1.90 -2.56 3.94
CA GLN A 71 1.73 -3.19 5.26
C GLN A 71 1.15 -4.62 5.17
N ASN A 72 0.89 -5.15 3.97
CA ASN A 72 0.25 -6.44 3.79
C ASN A 72 1.12 -7.43 3.00
N PRO A 73 2.05 -8.14 3.68
CA PRO A 73 2.77 -9.27 3.09
C PRO A 73 1.85 -10.32 2.46
N ASN A 74 0.64 -10.52 3.01
CA ASN A 74 -0.31 -11.49 2.45
C ASN A 74 -0.80 -11.05 1.07
N GLU A 75 -1.04 -9.76 0.85
CA GLU A 75 -1.37 -9.24 -0.48
C GLU A 75 -0.23 -9.42 -1.47
N SER A 76 1.02 -9.26 -1.01
CA SER A 76 2.20 -9.45 -1.85
C SER A 76 2.37 -10.91 -2.28
N VAL A 77 2.23 -11.86 -1.36
CA VAL A 77 2.24 -13.31 -1.66
C VAL A 77 1.08 -13.69 -2.57
N ASN A 78 -0.13 -13.17 -2.30
CA ASN A 78 -1.30 -13.39 -3.14
C ASN A 78 -1.07 -12.89 -4.56
N ASN A 79 -0.44 -11.72 -4.74
CA ASN A 79 -0.10 -11.21 -6.07
C ASN A 79 0.80 -12.19 -6.85
N VAL A 80 1.83 -12.75 -6.19
CA VAL A 80 2.68 -13.78 -6.81
C VAL A 80 1.86 -15.02 -7.19
N LEU A 81 1.01 -15.52 -6.29
CA LEU A 81 0.13 -16.66 -6.58
C LEU A 81 -0.74 -16.41 -7.82
N TRP A 82 -1.38 -15.25 -7.91
CA TRP A 82 -2.28 -14.94 -9.03
C TRP A 82 -1.52 -14.68 -10.34
N SER A 83 -0.23 -14.36 -10.28
CA SER A 83 0.63 -14.30 -11.47
C SER A 83 0.97 -15.69 -12.02
N CYS A 84 1.00 -16.72 -11.17
CA CYS A 84 1.23 -18.10 -11.57
C CYS A 84 -0.07 -18.83 -11.93
N VAL A 85 -1.15 -18.58 -11.17
CA VAL A 85 -2.47 -19.22 -11.33
C VAL A 85 -3.53 -18.13 -11.47
N PRO A 86 -3.88 -17.72 -12.70
CA PRO A 86 -4.80 -16.61 -12.91
C PRO A 86 -6.19 -16.89 -12.33
N LYS A 87 -6.77 -15.88 -11.65
CA LYS A 87 -8.14 -15.95 -11.10
C LYS A 87 -9.24 -16.08 -12.16
N LEU A 88 -8.91 -15.72 -13.40
CA LEU A 88 -9.88 -15.64 -14.50
C LEU A 88 -10.18 -17.01 -15.13
N THR A 89 -9.41 -18.03 -14.78
CA THR A 89 -9.53 -19.37 -15.33
C THR A 89 -9.86 -20.36 -14.24
N PHE A 90 -10.85 -21.23 -14.51
CA PHE A 90 -11.10 -22.37 -13.64
C PHE A 90 -9.90 -23.31 -13.68
N VAL A 91 -9.42 -23.71 -12.50
CA VAL A 91 -8.29 -24.63 -12.33
C VAL A 91 -8.64 -25.66 -11.27
N GLN A 92 -8.09 -26.87 -11.40
CA GLN A 92 -8.26 -27.93 -10.41
C GLN A 92 -7.50 -27.59 -9.12
N ILE A 93 -7.90 -28.22 -8.01
CA ILE A 93 -7.32 -27.94 -6.68
C ILE A 93 -5.82 -28.29 -6.63
N GLU A 94 -5.40 -29.30 -7.38
CA GLU A 94 -4.00 -29.72 -7.52
C GLU A 94 -3.16 -28.62 -8.19
N ALA A 95 -3.69 -27.96 -9.21
CA ALA A 95 -3.01 -26.85 -9.89
C ALA A 95 -2.87 -25.64 -8.95
N ILE A 96 -3.90 -25.34 -8.15
CA ILE A 96 -3.82 -24.30 -7.12
C ILE A 96 -2.76 -24.66 -6.08
N SER A 97 -2.74 -25.91 -5.61
CA SER A 97 -1.77 -26.38 -4.62
C SER A 97 -0.32 -26.20 -5.11
N HIS A 98 -0.02 -26.64 -6.33
CA HIS A 98 1.29 -26.42 -6.94
C HIS A 98 1.62 -24.93 -7.12
N GLY A 99 0.64 -24.13 -7.55
CA GLY A 99 0.80 -22.68 -7.67
C GLY A 99 1.13 -22.00 -6.34
N VAL A 100 0.54 -22.45 -5.24
CA VAL A 100 0.84 -21.95 -3.89
C VAL A 100 2.29 -22.28 -3.50
N TYR A 101 2.73 -23.52 -3.71
CA TYR A 101 4.13 -23.88 -3.44
C TYR A 101 5.12 -23.06 -4.28
N ASP A 102 4.85 -22.90 -5.57
CA ASP A 102 5.69 -22.09 -6.47
C ASP A 102 5.72 -20.62 -6.06
N ALA A 103 4.57 -20.07 -5.67
CA ALA A 103 4.45 -18.68 -5.25
C ALA A 103 5.21 -18.42 -3.95
N VAL A 104 5.14 -19.33 -2.97
CA VAL A 104 5.89 -19.22 -1.71
C VAL A 104 7.39 -19.27 -1.96
N CYS A 105 7.87 -20.21 -2.78
CA CYS A 105 9.28 -20.27 -3.18
C CYS A 105 9.72 -18.99 -3.89
N THR A 106 8.93 -18.53 -4.89
CA THR A 106 9.24 -17.34 -5.67
C THR A 106 9.19 -16.05 -4.83
N PHE A 107 8.35 -16.01 -3.80
CA PHE A 107 8.26 -14.88 -2.88
C PHE A 107 9.50 -14.81 -1.98
N ASN A 108 9.89 -15.94 -1.38
CA ASN A 108 10.97 -16.00 -0.39
C ASN A 108 12.37 -15.97 -1.02
N GLU A 109 12.58 -16.70 -2.11
CA GLU A 109 13.90 -16.95 -2.71
C GLU A 109 14.04 -16.43 -4.14
N GLY A 110 12.95 -15.92 -4.72
CA GLY A 110 12.90 -15.49 -6.13
C GLY A 110 12.66 -16.64 -7.10
N ASN A 111 12.55 -16.31 -8.39
CA ASN A 111 12.33 -17.26 -9.48
C ASN A 111 13.48 -18.26 -9.61
N SER A 112 14.69 -17.89 -9.21
CA SER A 112 15.85 -18.79 -9.21
C SER A 112 15.67 -20.01 -8.29
N ALA A 113 14.75 -19.97 -7.31
CA ALA A 113 14.40 -21.13 -6.48
C ALA A 113 13.89 -22.33 -7.31
N LYS A 114 13.25 -22.05 -8.46
CA LYS A 114 12.77 -23.08 -9.41
C LYS A 114 13.90 -23.96 -9.93
N LEU A 115 15.14 -23.48 -9.94
CA LEU A 115 16.31 -24.27 -10.32
C LEU A 115 16.55 -25.44 -9.37
N GLN A 116 16.36 -25.23 -8.07
CA GLN A 116 16.50 -26.30 -7.06
C GLN A 116 15.33 -27.27 -7.14
N ILE A 117 14.12 -26.77 -7.39
CA ILE A 117 12.92 -27.60 -7.61
C ILE A 117 13.16 -28.54 -8.80
N LEU A 118 13.61 -28.01 -9.94
CA LEU A 118 13.90 -28.81 -11.13
C LEU A 118 14.94 -29.90 -10.84
N LYS A 119 16.05 -29.54 -10.17
CA LYS A 119 17.10 -30.50 -9.78
C LYS A 119 16.57 -31.61 -8.88
N ASN A 120 15.76 -31.26 -7.89
CA ASN A 120 15.15 -32.23 -6.97
C ASN A 120 14.17 -33.17 -7.68
N LEU A 121 13.58 -32.74 -8.80
CA LEU A 121 12.76 -33.57 -9.68
C LEU A 121 13.58 -34.38 -10.70
N GLY A 122 14.91 -34.31 -10.64
CA GLY A 122 15.81 -34.99 -11.59
C GLY A 122 15.88 -34.32 -12.97
N ILE A 123 15.44 -33.06 -13.08
CA ILE A 123 15.46 -32.28 -14.31
C ILE A 123 16.63 -31.31 -14.23
N GLU A 124 17.63 -31.47 -15.09
CA GLU A 124 18.77 -30.57 -15.06
C GLU A 124 18.49 -29.27 -15.85
N PRO A 125 18.50 -28.07 -15.23
CA PRO A 125 18.16 -26.84 -15.92
C PRO A 125 19.22 -26.45 -16.96
N GLY A 126 18.78 -26.22 -18.19
CA GLY A 126 19.64 -25.69 -19.25
C GLY A 126 20.06 -24.24 -19.03
N GLU A 127 21.07 -23.79 -19.79
CA GLU A 127 21.63 -22.44 -19.70
C GLU A 127 20.58 -21.34 -19.90
N TYR A 128 19.65 -21.54 -20.84
CA TYR A 128 18.56 -20.59 -21.10
C TYR A 128 17.60 -20.47 -19.91
N THR A 129 17.29 -21.57 -19.22
CA THR A 129 16.45 -21.57 -18.02
C THR A 129 17.14 -20.82 -16.88
N LEU A 130 18.43 -21.12 -16.67
CA LEU A 130 19.27 -20.43 -15.68
C LEU A 130 19.30 -18.92 -15.94
N HIS A 131 19.52 -18.51 -17.19
CA HIS A 131 19.57 -17.12 -17.58
C HIS A 131 18.21 -16.42 -17.39
N ALA A 132 17.12 -17.04 -17.88
CA ALA A 132 15.79 -16.46 -17.81
C ALA A 132 15.32 -16.21 -16.37
N LEU A 133 15.47 -17.20 -15.48
CA LEU A 133 15.05 -17.06 -14.07
C LEU A 133 15.84 -15.98 -13.34
N LYS A 134 17.15 -15.90 -13.55
CA LYS A 134 17.99 -14.81 -13.00
C LYS A 134 17.59 -13.44 -13.56
N CYS A 135 17.24 -13.36 -14.83
CA CYS A 135 16.76 -12.12 -15.45
C CYS A 135 15.42 -11.66 -14.86
N LEU A 136 14.48 -12.57 -14.63
CA LEU A 136 13.21 -12.26 -13.96
C LEU A 136 13.45 -11.68 -12.55
N ASP A 137 14.37 -12.27 -11.79
CA ASP A 137 14.71 -11.77 -10.45
C ASP A 137 15.34 -10.37 -10.49
N LYS A 138 16.23 -10.12 -11.45
CA LYS A 138 16.79 -8.77 -11.66
C LYS A 138 15.70 -7.76 -12.00
N VAL A 139 14.78 -8.09 -12.91
CA VAL A 139 13.66 -7.21 -13.30
C VAL A 139 12.76 -6.92 -12.10
N LYS A 140 12.44 -7.92 -11.27
CA LYS A 140 11.65 -7.75 -10.04
C LYS A 140 12.32 -6.75 -9.09
N LEU A 141 13.62 -6.89 -8.84
CA LEU A 141 14.37 -5.97 -7.99
C LEU A 141 14.44 -4.56 -8.56
N LEU A 142 14.61 -4.41 -9.89
CA LEU A 142 14.60 -3.10 -10.55
C LEU A 142 13.24 -2.40 -10.41
N ARG A 143 12.14 -3.13 -10.62
CA ARG A 143 10.78 -2.61 -10.44
C ARG A 143 10.53 -2.18 -8.99
N ALA A 144 10.98 -2.97 -8.02
CA ALA A 144 10.87 -2.64 -6.60
C ALA A 144 11.64 -1.35 -6.27
N LYS A 145 12.90 -1.23 -6.71
CA LYS A 145 13.71 -0.02 -6.52
C LYS A 145 13.08 1.21 -7.17
N TYR A 146 12.55 1.07 -8.38
CA TYR A 146 11.86 2.15 -9.08
C TYR A 146 10.61 2.59 -8.30
N ALA A 147 9.76 1.66 -7.88
CA ALA A 147 8.57 1.97 -7.09
C ALA A 147 8.90 2.71 -5.78
N SER A 148 9.96 2.30 -5.08
CA SER A 148 10.44 2.99 -3.87
C SER A 148 11.03 4.37 -4.14
N SER A 149 11.53 4.64 -5.35
CA SER A 149 12.08 5.96 -5.74
C SER A 149 11.02 7.00 -6.14
N GLN A 150 9.78 6.57 -6.38
CA GLN A 150 8.65 7.44 -6.73
C GLN A 150 7.81 7.85 -5.50
N GLN A 151 8.19 7.41 -4.30
CA GLN A 151 7.57 7.73 -3.02
C GLN A 151 8.36 8.82 -2.30
#